data_AF-A0A9E1XER7-F1
#
_entry.id   AF-A0A9E1XER7-F1
#
_cell.length_a   1.000
_cell.length_b   1.000
_cell.length_c   1.000
_cell.angle_alpha   90.00
_cell.angle_beta   90.00
_cell.angle_gamma   90.00
#
_symmetry.space_group_name_H-M   'P 1'
#
loop_
_entity.id
_entity.type
_entity.pdbx_description
1 polymer ?
#
loop_
_entity_poly.entity_id
_entity_poly.type
_entity_poly.pdbx_seq_one_letter_code
_entity_poly.pdbx_strand_id
1 'polypeptide(L)'
;MPNLSAAEYPTFFQNLSQRVQAREISSLHVLGEDFFSLVDMFSQQLFEEFQGDLLLLEMEPESFHWDLQVLTNQFLRKSIDSPLQLRPFCRQLRQQMQNPTFADEIYSMLKKNYQDHFYQVPQSQLLI
;
A
#
# COMPACT_ATOMS: atom_id res chain seq x y z
N MET A 1 -22.37 -11.21 6.56
CA MET A 1 -21.01 -10.77 6.18
C MET A 1 -20.43 -10.06 7.39
N PRO A 2 -19.28 -10.51 7.95
CA PRO A 2 -18.62 -9.78 9.02
C PRO A 2 -18.25 -8.37 8.52
N ASN A 3 -18.34 -7.37 9.40
CA ASN A 3 -17.95 -6.02 9.06
C ASN A 3 -16.42 -5.91 9.08
N LEU A 4 -15.79 -6.09 7.92
CA LEU A 4 -14.34 -6.05 7.77
C LEU A 4 -13.75 -4.64 7.93
N SER A 5 -14.59 -3.59 7.89
CA SER A 5 -14.16 -2.20 8.08
C SER A 5 -13.78 -1.86 9.53
N ALA A 6 -14.09 -2.74 10.49
CA ALA A 6 -13.82 -2.54 11.92
C ALA A 6 -12.67 -3.40 12.45
N ALA A 7 -12.05 -4.22 11.60
CA ALA A 7 -10.90 -5.03 11.98
C ALA A 7 -9.63 -4.16 11.92
N GLU A 8 -8.91 -4.06 13.04
CA GLU A 8 -7.57 -3.44 13.07
C GLU A 8 -6.56 -4.42 12.47
N TYR A 9 -6.18 -4.20 11.20
CA TYR A 9 -5.11 -4.96 10.58
C TYR A 9 -3.72 -4.47 11.04
N PRO A 10 -2.69 -5.35 11.06
CA PRO A 10 -1.35 -4.94 11.46
C PRO A 10 -0.78 -3.83 10.58
N THR A 11 -0.06 -2.89 11.18
CA THR A 11 0.66 -1.86 10.44
C THR A 11 1.75 -2.47 9.57
N PHE A 12 2.19 -1.75 8.55
CA PHE A 12 3.22 -2.23 7.64
C PHE A 12 4.55 -2.45 8.37
N PHE A 13 4.84 -1.64 9.39
CA PHE A 13 5.99 -1.85 10.26
C PHE A 13 5.87 -3.18 11.02
N GLN A 14 4.72 -3.47 11.63
CA GLN A 14 4.48 -4.74 12.33
C GLN A 14 4.64 -5.92 11.37
N ASN A 15 4.00 -5.86 10.20
CA ASN A 15 4.08 -6.92 9.21
C ASN A 15 5.51 -7.14 8.69
N LEU A 16 6.25 -6.07 8.40
CA LEU A 16 7.66 -6.17 7.99
C LEU A 16 8.55 -6.72 9.10
N SER A 17 8.34 -6.29 10.35
CA SER A 17 9.16 -6.72 11.49
C SER A 17 9.11 -8.23 11.72
N GLN A 18 7.98 -8.88 11.39
CA GLN A 18 7.80 -10.33 11.46
C GLN A 18 8.50 -11.08 10.32
N ARG A 19 8.87 -10.38 9.24
CA ARG A 19 9.44 -10.94 8.00
C ARG A 19 10.93 -10.69 7.83
N VAL A 20 11.55 -9.94 8.76
CA VAL A 20 12.99 -9.67 8.80
C VAL A 20 13.62 -10.36 10.02
N GLN A 21 14.95 -10.52 10.02
CA GLN A 21 15.61 -11.06 11.21
C GLN A 21 15.55 -10.04 12.35
N ALA A 22 15.51 -10.51 13.61
CA ALA A 22 15.40 -9.63 14.78
C ALA A 22 16.47 -8.52 14.83
N ARG A 23 17.69 -8.82 14.37
CA ARG A 23 18.80 -7.86 14.28
C ARG A 23 18.62 -6.77 13.22
N GLU A 24 17.70 -6.95 12.28
CA GLU A 24 17.44 -6.06 11.14
C GLU A 24 16.25 -5.14 11.38
N ILE A 25 15.43 -5.41 12.42
CA ILE A 25 14.24 -4.61 12.74
C ILE A 25 14.62 -3.14 12.95
N SER A 26 15.72 -2.85 13.66
CA SER A 26 16.17 -1.48 13.90
C SER A 26 16.49 -0.73 12.60
N SER A 27 16.92 -1.44 11.55
CA SER A 27 17.23 -0.84 10.26
C SER A 27 15.98 -0.36 9.52
N LEU A 28 14.80 -0.89 9.85
CA LEU A 28 13.53 -0.43 9.26
C LEU A 28 13.23 1.04 9.59
N HIS A 29 13.69 1.54 10.74
CA HIS A 29 13.51 2.95 11.13
C HIS A 29 14.16 3.93 10.14
N VAL A 30 15.14 3.50 9.35
CA VAL A 30 15.75 4.32 8.29
C VAL A 30 14.73 4.74 7.23
N LEU A 31 13.64 3.99 7.03
CA LEU A 31 12.58 4.37 6.09
C LEU A 31 11.76 5.58 6.59
N GLY A 32 11.71 5.80 7.91
CA GLY A 32 11.06 6.95 8.54
C GLY A 32 9.55 6.77 8.78
N GLU A 33 9.04 7.46 9.80
CA GLU A 33 7.65 7.31 10.26
C GLU A 33 6.61 7.76 9.23
N ASP A 34 6.89 8.82 8.47
CA ASP A 34 6.01 9.30 7.41
C ASP A 34 5.82 8.28 6.29
N PHE A 35 6.89 7.53 5.96
CA PHE A 35 6.80 6.45 4.98
C PHE A 35 5.83 5.36 5.46
N PHE A 36 6.01 4.84 6.68
CA PHE A 36 5.13 3.81 7.23
C PHE A 36 3.69 4.29 7.35
N SER A 37 3.50 5.52 7.85
CA SER A 37 2.17 6.13 7.98
C SER A 37 1.44 6.24 6.65
N LEU A 38 2.15 6.62 5.58
CA LEU A 38 1.56 6.71 4.24
C LEU A 38 1.23 5.32 3.69
N VAL A 39 2.07 4.31 3.91
CA VAL A 39 1.76 2.93 3.50
C VAL A 39 0.49 2.44 4.17
N ASP A 40 0.39 2.62 5.49
CA ASP A 40 -0.79 2.20 6.26
C ASP A 40 -2.05 2.92 5.80
N MET A 41 -2.00 4.25 5.67
CA MET A 41 -3.15 5.05 5.22
C MET A 41 -3.65 4.64 3.83
N PHE A 42 -2.74 4.52 2.85
CA PHE A 42 -3.10 4.18 1.48
C PHE A 42 -3.57 2.74 1.33
N SER A 43 -2.92 1.78 2.00
CA SER A 43 -3.35 0.39 1.97
C SER A 43 -4.72 0.19 2.62
N GLN A 44 -5.00 0.89 3.72
CA GLN A 44 -6.32 0.89 4.35
C GLN A 44 -7.40 1.47 3.42
N GLN A 45 -7.13 2.60 2.75
CA GLN A 45 -8.07 3.20 1.79
C GLN A 45 -8.39 2.25 0.62
N LEU A 46 -7.38 1.54 0.11
CA LEU A 46 -7.60 0.52 -0.92
C LEU A 46 -8.39 -0.68 -0.37
N PHE A 47 -8.08 -1.13 0.84
CA PHE A 47 -8.77 -2.26 1.47
C PHE A 47 -10.27 -1.96 1.65
N GLU A 48 -10.60 -0.75 2.12
CA GLU A 48 -11.99 -0.31 2.29
C GLU A 48 -12.75 -0.24 0.97
N GLU A 49 -12.11 0.28 -0.09
CA GLU A 49 -12.72 0.37 -1.43
C GLU A 49 -12.89 -1.01 -2.08
N PHE A 50 -11.90 -1.90 -1.94
CA PHE A 50 -11.80 -3.17 -2.67
C PHE A 50 -12.04 -4.41 -1.80
N GLN A 51 -12.65 -4.28 -0.62
CA GLN A 51 -12.98 -5.44 0.23
C GLN A 51 -13.83 -6.51 -0.49
N GLY A 52 -14.60 -6.13 -1.52
CA GLY A 52 -15.37 -7.07 -2.34
C GLY A 52 -14.49 -8.00 -3.18
N ASP A 53 -13.26 -7.57 -3.46
CA ASP A 53 -12.30 -8.31 -4.29
C ASP A 53 -11.71 -9.50 -3.54
N LEU A 54 -11.80 -9.54 -2.21
CA LEU A 54 -11.40 -10.69 -1.39
C LEU A 54 -12.02 -12.00 -1.88
N LEU A 55 -13.30 -11.96 -2.24
CA LEU A 55 -14.03 -13.13 -2.76
C LEU A 55 -13.63 -13.46 -4.19
N LEU A 56 -13.33 -12.44 -5.01
CA LEU A 56 -12.93 -12.63 -6.41
C LEU A 56 -11.52 -13.19 -6.54
N LEU A 57 -10.64 -12.79 -5.63
CA LEU A 57 -9.24 -13.19 -5.58
C LEU A 57 -9.00 -14.44 -4.72
N GLU A 58 -10.04 -14.96 -4.06
CA GLU A 58 -9.97 -16.10 -3.14
C GLU A 58 -8.90 -15.91 -2.03
N MET A 59 -8.83 -14.70 -1.47
CA MET A 59 -7.82 -14.31 -0.48
C MET A 59 -8.40 -14.13 0.93
N GLU A 60 -7.60 -14.50 1.94
CA GLU A 60 -7.88 -14.14 3.33
C GLU A 60 -7.64 -12.64 3.56
N PRO A 61 -8.44 -11.97 4.41
CA PRO A 61 -8.35 -10.52 4.64
C PRO A 61 -6.96 -10.01 5.02
N GLU A 62 -6.25 -10.71 5.91
CA GLU A 62 -4.91 -10.34 6.34
C GLU A 62 -3.87 -10.46 5.21
N SER A 63 -4.04 -11.46 4.34
CA SER A 63 -3.16 -11.66 3.18
C SER A 63 -3.39 -10.57 2.14
N PHE A 64 -4.65 -10.22 1.89
CA PHE A 64 -4.99 -9.14 0.98
C PHE A 64 -4.50 -7.78 1.50
N HIS A 65 -4.71 -7.48 2.78
CA HIS A 65 -4.20 -6.25 3.38
C HIS A 65 -2.66 -6.17 3.29
N TRP A 66 -1.95 -7.27 3.52
CA TRP A 66 -0.51 -7.34 3.31
C TRP A 66 -0.11 -7.03 1.86
N ASP A 67 -0.79 -7.61 0.87
CA ASP A 67 -0.50 -7.36 -0.54
C ASP A 67 -0.76 -5.89 -0.92
N LEU A 68 -1.79 -5.26 -0.37
CA LEU A 68 -2.05 -3.83 -0.53
C LEU A 68 -0.95 -2.97 0.11
N GLN A 69 -0.43 -3.35 1.27
CA GLN A 69 0.72 -2.68 1.89
C GLN A 69 1.98 -2.80 1.01
N VAL A 70 2.24 -3.98 0.45
CA VAL A 70 3.37 -4.22 -0.46
C VAL A 70 3.23 -3.39 -1.73
N LEU A 71 2.04 -3.39 -2.34
CA LEU A 71 1.71 -2.59 -3.52
C LEU A 71 1.96 -1.10 -3.27
N THR A 72 1.47 -0.59 -2.15
CA THR A 72 1.61 0.81 -1.76
C THR A 72 3.06 1.19 -1.49
N ASN A 73 3.82 0.33 -0.80
CA ASN A 73 5.26 0.50 -0.64
C ASN A 73 5.98 0.59 -2.00
N GLN A 74 5.60 -0.26 -2.98
CA GLN A 74 6.17 -0.18 -4.32
C GLN A 74 5.79 1.13 -5.04
N PHE A 75 4.54 1.58 -4.92
CA PHE A 75 4.07 2.85 -5.48
C PHE A 75 4.90 4.03 -4.96
N LEU A 76 5.12 4.13 -3.65
CA LEU A 76 5.94 5.18 -3.04
C LEU A 76 7.40 5.13 -3.52
N ARG A 77 7.98 3.94 -3.63
CA ARG A 77 9.37 3.76 -4.07
C ARG A 77 9.57 4.02 -5.56
N LYS A 78 8.58 3.76 -6.40
CA LYS A 78 8.61 4.05 -7.84
C LYS A 78 8.39 5.53 -8.14
N SER A 79 7.85 6.29 -7.19
CA SER A 79 7.59 7.73 -7.30
C SER A 79 8.83 8.61 -7.07
N ILE A 80 10.00 8.01 -6.80
CA ILE A 80 11.25 8.73 -6.53
C ILE A 80 12.38 8.17 -7.39
N ASP A 81 13.34 9.02 -7.75
CA ASP A 81 14.49 8.63 -8.60
C ASP A 81 15.64 8.02 -7.79
N SER A 82 15.73 8.34 -6.49
CA SER A 82 16.80 7.87 -5.60
C SER A 82 16.25 7.43 -4.23
N PRO A 83 16.73 6.30 -3.67
CA PRO A 83 16.34 5.86 -2.32
C PRO A 83 16.59 6.90 -1.22
N LEU A 84 17.58 7.78 -1.40
CA LEU A 84 17.89 8.85 -0.44
C LEU A 84 16.77 9.90 -0.35
N GLN A 85 15.92 9.99 -1.38
CA GLN A 85 14.80 10.93 -1.43
C GLN A 85 13.54 10.39 -0.74
N LEU A 86 13.48 9.11 -0.36
CA LEU A 86 12.26 8.49 0.16
C LEU A 86 11.71 9.24 1.39
N ARG A 87 12.58 9.52 2.36
CA ARG A 87 12.19 10.24 3.57
C ARG A 87 11.67 11.66 3.30
N PRO A 88 12.43 12.56 2.63
CA PRO A 88 11.93 13.90 2.35
C PRO A 88 10.69 13.89 1.46
N PHE A 89 10.60 12.96 0.49
CA PHE A 89 9.43 12.77 -0.34
C PHE A 89 8.20 12.40 0.48
N CYS A 90 8.26 11.35 1.32
CA CYS A 90 7.14 10.92 2.14
C CYS A 90 6.68 12.00 3.12
N ARG A 91 7.62 12.75 3.71
CA ARG A 91 7.28 13.89 4.58
C ARG A 91 6.50 14.97 3.83
N GLN A 92 6.96 15.36 2.64
CA GLN A 92 6.27 16.36 1.82
C GLN A 92 4.92 15.84 1.32
N LEU A 93 4.86 14.60 0.86
CA LEU A 93 3.63 13.96 0.40
C LEU A 93 2.58 13.99 1.52
N ARG A 94 2.93 13.56 2.74
CA ARG A 94 2.01 13.61 3.89
C ARG A 94 1.48 15.02 4.18
N GLN A 95 2.30 16.05 4.04
CA GLN A 95 1.86 17.44 4.20
C GLN A 95 0.88 17.85 3.10
N GLN A 96 1.15 17.48 1.86
CA GLN A 96 0.29 17.79 0.71
C GLN A 96 -1.03 17.03 0.73
N MET A 97 -1.09 15.83 1.35
CA MET A 97 -2.33 15.08 1.56
C MET A 97 -3.38 15.82 2.40
N GLN A 98 -3.04 16.95 3.05
CA GLN A 98 -4.01 17.83 3.72
C GLN A 98 -4.86 18.64 2.72
N ASN A 99 -4.42 18.74 1.47
CA ASN A 99 -5.20 19.33 0.38
C ASN A 99 -6.09 18.23 -0.25
N PRO A 100 -7.43 18.36 -0.19
CA PRO A 100 -8.33 17.33 -0.70
C PRO A 100 -8.17 17.04 -2.19
N THR A 101 -7.99 18.06 -3.03
CA THR A 101 -7.81 17.90 -4.48
C THR A 101 -6.54 17.10 -4.79
N PHE A 102 -5.45 17.41 -4.09
CA PHE A 102 -4.21 16.67 -4.25
C PHE A 102 -4.33 15.23 -3.73
N ALA A 103 -5.03 15.04 -2.60
CA ALA A 103 -5.29 13.71 -2.06
C ALA A 103 -6.08 12.83 -3.04
N ASP A 104 -7.11 13.39 -3.69
CA ASP A 104 -7.91 12.70 -4.70
C ASP A 104 -7.09 12.31 -5.94
N GLU A 105 -6.17 13.19 -6.38
CA GLU A 105 -5.25 12.90 -7.50
C GLU A 105 -4.32 11.74 -7.16
N ILE A 106 -3.69 11.77 -5.99
CA ILE A 106 -2.80 10.70 -5.52
C ILE A 106 -3.58 9.38 -5.37
N TYR A 107 -4.78 9.44 -4.79
CA TYR A 107 -5.62 8.25 -4.65
C TYR A 107 -6.02 7.67 -6.01
N SER A 108 -6.35 8.51 -6.99
CA SER A 108 -6.65 8.07 -8.35
C SER A 108 -5.47 7.36 -9.00
N MET A 109 -4.24 7.86 -8.79
CA MET A 109 -3.01 7.19 -9.26
C MET A 109 -2.79 5.85 -8.55
N LEU A 110 -3.01 5.79 -7.24
CA LEU A 110 -2.88 4.58 -6.44
C LEU A 110 -3.89 3.51 -6.86
N LYS A 111 -5.16 3.90 -7.06
CA LYS A 111 -6.23 3.04 -7.56
C LYS A 111 -5.90 2.45 -8.93
N LYS A 112 -5.36 3.26 -9.83
CA LYS A 112 -4.87 2.77 -11.12
C LYS A 112 -3.77 1.72 -10.94
N ASN A 113 -2.80 1.98 -10.05
CA ASN A 113 -1.73 1.02 -9.75
C ASN A 113 -2.26 -0.29 -9.13
N TYR A 114 -3.32 -0.23 -8.31
CA TYR A 114 -4.04 -1.42 -7.84
C TYR A 114 -4.67 -2.20 -9.00
N GLN A 115 -5.38 -1.50 -9.89
CA GLN A 115 -6.02 -2.14 -11.04
C GLN A 115 -5.02 -2.78 -11.97
N ASP A 116 -3.90 -2.10 -12.22
CA ASP A 116 -2.81 -2.62 -13.04
C ASP A 116 -2.17 -3.88 -12.42
N HIS A 117 -2.17 -4.00 -11.09
CA HIS A 117 -1.60 -5.17 -10.40
C HIS A 117 -2.54 -6.39 -10.40
N PHE A 118 -3.82 -6.21 -10.08
CA PHE A 118 -4.76 -7.31 -9.88
C PHE A 118 -5.60 -7.66 -11.12
N TYR A 119 -5.78 -6.73 -12.06
CA TYR A 119 -6.71 -6.89 -13.19
C TYR A 119 -6.07 -6.85 -14.58
N GLN A 120 -4.75 -6.71 -14.69
CA GLN A 120 -4.10 -6.89 -15.98
C GLN A 120 -4.13 -8.36 -16.40
N VAL A 121 -5.08 -8.67 -17.29
CA VAL A 121 -5.10 -9.94 -18.01
C VAL A 121 -3.85 -9.99 -18.90
N PRO A 122 -3.03 -11.06 -18.84
CA PRO A 122 -1.93 -11.24 -19.79
C PRO A 122 -2.49 -11.18 -21.21
N GLN A 123 -1.90 -10.35 -22.09
CA GLN A 123 -2.32 -10.26 -23.50
C GLN A 123 -2.32 -11.63 -24.22
N SER A 124 -1.61 -12.63 -23.68
CA SER A 124 -1.61 -14.02 -24.12
C SER A 124 -2.93 -14.77 -23.90
N GLN A 125 -3.92 -14.20 -23.20
CA GLN A 125 -5.28 -14.76 -23.03
C GLN A 125 -6.35 -14.03 -23.86
N LEU A 126 -5.97 -13.01 -24.65
CA LEU A 126 -6.87 -12.26 -25.54
C LEU A 126 -6.88 -12.77 -26.99
N LEU A 127 -6.19 -13.88 -27.27
CA LEU A 127 -6.32 -14.60 -28.54
C LEU A 127 -7.20 -15.83 -28.34
N ILE A 128 -8.38 -15.71 -28.95
CA ILE A 128 -9.48 -16.67 -29.16
C ILE A 128 -9.00 -18.12 -29.32
#